data_AF-A0A265UVI6-F1
#
_entry.id   AF-A0A265UVI6-F1
#
_cell.length_a   1.000
_cell.length_b   1.000
_cell.length_c   1.000
_cell.angle_alpha   90.00
_cell.angle_beta   90.00
_cell.angle_gamma   90.00
#
_symmetry.space_group_name_H-M   'P 1'
#
loop_
_entity.id
_entity.type
_entity.pdbx_description
1 polymer ?
#
loop_
_entity_poly.entity_id
_entity_poly.type
_entity_poly.pdbx_seq_one_letter_code
_entity_poly.pdbx_strand_id
1 'polypeptide(L)'
;MRQLKITKQVTNRETASLDKYLQEIGKVDLITADEEVELAQRIKAGDQIALEKLTKANLRFVVSVAKQYQNQGLTLPDLINEGNLGLIKAAQRFDETRGFKFISYAVWWIRQSILQALAEQSRIVRLPLNKIGSINKINKTFAFLEQSHERPPSAEEIAKELDMTINDVKESMKNSGRHVSMDAPLVEGEDSNLYDVLRSGESPNPDKDLLHESLRTEIERALETLTPREADVIRLYFGLGNQHPMTLEEIGETFDLTRERVRQIKEKAIRRLKHTSRSKILKTYLG
;
A
#
# COMPACT_ATOMS: atom_id res chain seq x y z
N MET A 1 47.58 3.24 21.49
CA MET A 1 46.33 3.55 22.23
C MET A 1 45.16 3.31 21.29
N ARG A 2 44.26 2.36 21.61
CA ARG A 2 43.08 2.06 20.78
C ARG A 2 42.16 3.29 20.77
N GLN A 3 41.81 3.78 19.59
CA GLN A 3 40.80 4.83 19.44
C GLN A 3 39.51 4.38 20.13
N LEU A 4 39.08 5.14 21.13
CA LEU A 4 37.74 5.05 21.69
C LEU A 4 36.76 5.42 20.57
N LYS A 5 36.22 4.42 19.87
CA LYS A 5 34.99 4.60 19.09
C LYS A 5 33.88 4.91 20.09
N ILE A 6 33.60 6.20 20.25
CA ILE A 6 32.39 6.67 20.93
C ILE A 6 31.22 6.15 20.09
N THR A 7 30.65 5.01 20.49
CA THR A 7 29.34 4.59 20.01
C THR A 7 28.38 5.71 20.40
N LYS A 8 27.86 6.44 19.40
CA LYS A 8 26.72 7.35 19.61
C LYS A 8 25.67 6.56 20.39
N GLN A 9 25.40 6.96 21.62
CA GLN A 9 24.31 6.39 22.41
C GLN A 9 23.06 6.41 21.53
N VAL A 10 22.41 5.25 21.40
CA VAL A 10 21.23 4.96 20.55
C VAL A 10 19.96 5.62 21.13
N THR A 11 20.12 6.79 21.73
CA THR A 11 19.03 7.71 22.03
C THR A 11 19.22 8.87 21.08
N ASN A 12 18.71 8.73 19.87
CA ASN A 12 18.44 9.92 19.06
C ASN A 12 17.55 10.79 19.95
N ARG A 13 18.01 11.99 20.34
CA ARG A 13 17.26 12.97 21.13
C ARG A 13 16.13 13.58 20.28
N GLU A 14 15.33 12.73 19.66
CA GLU A 14 14.00 13.10 19.24
C GLU A 14 13.19 13.25 20.53
N THR A 15 12.49 14.38 20.67
CA THR A 15 11.51 14.69 21.72
C THR A 15 12.02 15.01 23.12
N ALA A 16 12.39 16.28 23.35
CA ALA A 16 12.34 16.89 24.69
C ALA A 16 11.00 16.64 25.42
N SER A 17 9.91 16.39 24.67
CA SER A 17 8.62 15.98 25.20
C SER A 17 8.62 14.57 25.81
N LEU A 18 9.34 13.60 25.25
CA LEU A 18 9.45 12.26 25.84
C LEU A 18 10.24 12.31 27.13
N ASP A 19 11.35 13.05 27.17
CA ASP A 19 12.14 13.24 28.39
C ASP A 19 11.31 13.92 29.49
N LYS A 20 10.54 14.96 29.13
CA LYS A 20 9.60 15.61 30.06
C LYS A 20 8.54 14.64 30.57
N TYR A 21 7.95 13.83 29.69
CA TYR A 21 6.98 12.80 30.07
C TYR A 21 7.59 11.77 31.04
N LEU A 22 8.79 11.27 30.76
CA LEU A 22 9.48 10.31 31.63
C LEU A 22 9.81 10.91 33.01
N GLN A 23 10.15 12.20 33.07
CA GLN A 23 10.33 12.92 34.34
C GLN A 23 9.01 13.08 35.11
N GLU A 24 7.92 13.41 34.43
CA GLU A 24 6.60 13.58 35.05
C GLU A 24 6.07 12.28 35.66
N ILE A 25 6.12 11.17 34.91
CA ILE A 25 5.69 9.86 35.43
C ILE A 25 6.63 9.32 36.52
N GLY A 26 7.89 9.78 36.54
CA GLY A 26 8.86 9.42 37.57
C GLY A 26 8.58 10.04 38.94
N LYS A 27 7.82 11.15 38.98
CA LYS A 27 7.41 11.83 40.22
C LYS A 27 6.19 11.19 40.89
N VAL A 28 5.48 10.30 40.19
CA VAL A 28 4.29 9.64 40.73
C VAL A 28 4.73 8.51 41.66
N ASP A 29 4.19 8.52 42.88
CA ASP A 29 4.46 7.50 43.88
C ASP A 29 3.92 6.13 43.46
N LEU A 30 4.64 5.09 43.90
CA LEU A 30 4.21 3.71 43.73
C LEU A 30 3.09 3.42 44.72
N ILE A 31 2.05 2.73 44.25
CA ILE A 31 0.94 2.28 45.09
C ILE A 31 1.26 0.93 45.72
N THR A 32 0.72 0.74 46.93
CA THR A 32 0.79 -0.52 47.66
C THR A 32 -0.32 -1.49 47.22
N ALA A 33 -0.19 -2.77 47.57
CA ALA A 33 -1.18 -3.78 47.21
C ALA A 33 -2.55 -3.51 47.86
N ASP A 34 -2.58 -2.97 49.08
CA ASP A 34 -3.82 -2.64 49.77
C ASP A 34 -4.53 -1.44 49.10
N GLU A 35 -3.76 -0.44 48.68
CA GLU A 35 -4.28 0.68 47.89
C GLU A 35 -4.79 0.26 46.50
N GLU A 36 -4.14 -0.72 45.86
CA GLU A 36 -4.66 -1.29 44.59
C GLU A 36 -6.07 -1.85 44.75
N VAL A 37 -6.34 -2.54 45.86
CA VAL A 37 -7.66 -3.12 46.17
C VAL A 37 -8.69 -2.02 46.42
N GLU A 38 -8.37 -1.01 47.24
CA GLU A 38 -9.27 0.11 47.51
C GLU A 38 -9.62 0.87 46.23
N LEU A 39 -8.61 1.16 45.40
CA LEU A 39 -8.81 1.85 44.13
C LEU A 39 -9.66 1.02 43.17
N ALA A 40 -9.43 -0.29 43.08
CA ALA A 40 -10.23 -1.19 42.22
C ALA A 40 -11.71 -1.19 42.61
N GLN A 41 -12.03 -1.23 43.91
CA GLN A 41 -13.41 -1.16 44.41
C GLN A 41 -14.09 0.16 44.03
N ARG A 42 -13.37 1.28 44.19
CA ARG A 42 -13.87 2.62 43.80
C ARG A 42 -14.06 2.75 42.29
N ILE A 43 -13.17 2.19 41.49
CA ILE A 43 -13.28 2.17 40.02
C ILE A 43 -14.53 1.39 39.59
N LYS A 44 -14.82 0.24 40.22
CA LYS A 44 -16.07 -0.51 39.98
C LYS A 44 -17.33 0.30 40.31
N ALA A 45 -17.26 1.21 41.29
CA ALA A 45 -18.33 2.14 41.62
C ALA A 45 -18.41 3.37 40.67
N GLY A 46 -17.53 3.45 39.66
CA GLY A 46 -17.53 4.54 38.68
C GLY A 46 -16.67 5.75 39.06
N ASP A 47 -15.77 5.63 40.05
CA ASP A 47 -14.89 6.72 40.47
C ASP A 47 -13.74 6.94 39.46
N GLN A 48 -13.86 8.03 38.69
CA GLN A 48 -12.87 8.42 37.70
C GLN A 48 -11.53 8.86 38.32
N ILE A 49 -11.55 9.43 39.53
CA ILE A 49 -10.33 9.89 40.21
C ILE A 49 -9.50 8.68 40.64
N ALA A 50 -10.17 7.62 41.12
CA ALA A 50 -9.53 6.36 41.44
C ALA A 50 -8.88 5.70 40.20
N LEU A 51 -9.57 5.75 39.05
CA LEU A 51 -9.04 5.25 37.77
C LEU A 51 -7.78 6.00 37.35
N GLU A 52 -7.80 7.33 37.42
CA GLU A 52 -6.63 8.16 37.12
C GLU A 52 -5.46 7.88 38.07
N LYS A 53 -5.71 7.73 39.37
CA LYS A 53 -4.66 7.42 40.36
C LYS A 53 -4.02 6.07 40.07
N LEU A 54 -4.83 5.03 39.83
CA LEU A 54 -4.35 3.67 39.52
C LEU A 54 -3.54 3.64 38.21
N THR A 55 -4.01 4.33 37.18
CA THR A 55 -3.32 4.37 35.87
C THR A 55 -2.02 5.17 35.95
N LYS A 56 -2.01 6.36 36.56
CA LYS A 56 -0.80 7.20 36.73
C LYS A 56 0.32 6.47 37.48
N ALA A 57 -0.01 5.74 38.54
CA ALA A 57 0.97 4.96 39.30
C ALA A 57 1.65 3.86 38.48
N ASN A 58 0.98 3.35 37.44
CA ASN A 58 1.45 2.24 36.61
C ASN A 58 2.01 2.66 35.24
N LEU A 59 2.09 3.96 34.92
CA LEU A 59 2.61 4.44 33.63
C LEU A 59 4.07 4.01 33.39
N ARG A 60 4.89 3.96 34.44
CA ARG A 60 6.29 3.51 34.38
C ARG A 60 6.41 2.08 33.87
N PHE A 61 5.44 1.23 34.20
CA PHE A 61 5.39 -0.14 33.75
C PHE A 61 5.05 -0.24 32.26
N VAL A 62 4.14 0.60 31.75
CA VAL A 62 3.82 0.64 30.31
C VAL A 62 5.07 0.96 29.49
N VAL A 63 5.88 1.91 29.96
CA VAL A 63 7.15 2.27 29.29
C VAL A 63 8.11 1.08 29.22
N SER A 64 8.23 0.27 30.27
CA SER A 64 9.12 -0.90 30.26
C SER A 64 8.65 -1.97 29.29
N VAL A 65 7.33 -2.16 29.15
CA VAL A 65 6.74 -3.07 28.16
C VAL A 65 6.91 -2.53 26.74
N ALA A 66 6.62 -1.26 26.50
CA ALA A 66 6.71 -0.62 25.18
C ALA A 66 8.14 -0.63 24.61
N LYS A 67 9.16 -0.50 25.47
CA LYS A 67 10.58 -0.60 25.06
C LYS A 67 10.92 -1.92 24.36
N GLN A 68 10.21 -3.01 24.67
CA GLN A 68 10.44 -4.32 24.03
C GLN A 68 9.99 -4.36 22.56
N TYR A 69 9.14 -3.41 22.14
CA TYR A 69 8.55 -3.34 20.80
C TYR A 69 9.12 -2.20 19.94
N GLN A 70 10.22 -1.59 20.37
CA GLN A 70 10.90 -0.54 19.60
C GLN A 70 11.38 -1.06 18.24
N ASN A 71 11.50 -0.14 17.28
CA ASN A 71 12.00 -0.39 15.91
C ASN A 71 11.13 -1.35 15.07
N GLN A 72 9.88 -1.62 15.50
CA GLN A 72 8.91 -2.43 14.75
C GLN A 72 7.99 -1.62 13.82
N GLY A 73 8.27 -0.32 13.66
CA GLY A 73 7.61 0.57 12.69
C GLY A 73 6.86 1.76 13.32
N LEU A 74 6.55 1.71 14.61
CA LEU A 74 6.02 2.85 15.36
C LEU A 74 7.10 3.48 16.24
N THR A 75 6.96 4.78 16.52
CA THR A 75 7.85 5.50 17.44
C THR A 75 7.58 5.07 18.88
N LEU A 76 8.58 5.24 19.77
CA LEU A 76 8.40 4.89 21.18
C LEU A 76 7.26 5.66 21.86
N PRO A 77 7.10 6.99 21.68
CA PRO A 77 5.96 7.72 22.22
C PRO A 77 4.61 7.13 21.79
N ASP A 78 4.47 6.74 20.52
CA ASP A 78 3.23 6.16 20.01
C ASP A 78 2.95 4.80 20.66
N LEU A 79 3.97 3.95 20.79
CA LEU A 79 3.86 2.66 21.49
C LEU A 79 3.45 2.85 22.97
N ILE A 80 3.99 3.87 23.64
CA ILE A 80 3.62 4.19 25.02
C ILE A 80 2.16 4.63 25.09
N ASN A 81 1.70 5.50 24.18
CA ASN A 81 0.32 5.98 24.15
C ASN A 81 -0.67 4.84 23.93
N GLU A 82 -0.39 3.95 22.98
CA GLU A 82 -1.22 2.78 22.71
C GLU A 82 -1.21 1.78 23.88
N GLY A 83 -0.06 1.63 24.54
CA GLY A 83 0.06 0.86 25.78
C GLY A 83 -0.75 1.46 26.94
N ASN A 84 -0.77 2.79 27.07
CA ASN A 84 -1.55 3.50 28.08
C ASN A 84 -3.05 3.31 27.87
N LEU A 85 -3.51 3.28 26.61
CA LEU A 85 -4.89 2.94 26.28
C LEU A 85 -5.26 1.51 26.72
N GLY A 86 -4.33 0.56 26.54
CA GLY A 86 -4.46 -0.81 27.04
C GLY A 86 -4.53 -0.87 28.58
N LEU A 87 -3.69 -0.09 29.26
CA LEU A 87 -3.68 0.02 30.73
C LEU A 87 -5.02 0.53 31.28
N ILE A 88 -5.61 1.56 30.66
CA ILE A 88 -6.90 2.11 31.07
C ILE A 88 -8.00 1.05 30.94
N LYS A 89 -8.03 0.31 29.82
CA LYS A 89 -8.97 -0.80 29.62
C LYS A 89 -8.80 -1.91 30.66
N ALA A 90 -7.55 -2.21 31.03
CA ALA A 90 -7.26 -3.17 32.10
C ALA A 90 -7.78 -2.69 33.45
N ALA A 91 -7.55 -1.42 33.79
CA ALA A 91 -7.98 -0.83 35.06
C ALA A 91 -9.50 -0.86 35.23
N GLN A 92 -10.26 -0.61 34.16
CA GLN A 92 -11.73 -0.68 34.17
C GLN A 92 -12.29 -2.09 34.37
N ARG A 93 -11.54 -3.12 33.96
CA ARG A 93 -11.97 -4.53 33.98
C ARG A 93 -11.29 -5.37 35.05
N PHE A 94 -10.46 -4.74 35.87
CA PHE A 94 -9.71 -5.43 36.91
C PHE A 94 -10.65 -5.90 38.02
N ASP A 95 -10.36 -7.09 38.54
CA ASP A 95 -11.14 -7.73 39.59
C ASP A 95 -10.21 -8.14 40.74
N GLU A 96 -10.27 -7.38 41.82
CA GLU A 96 -9.47 -7.52 43.03
C GLU A 96 -9.73 -8.83 43.78
N THR A 97 -10.91 -9.43 43.62
CA THR A 97 -11.30 -10.67 44.33
C THR A 97 -10.46 -11.89 43.94
N ARG A 98 -9.73 -11.81 42.83
CA ARG A 98 -8.92 -12.91 42.30
C ARG A 98 -7.55 -13.06 42.96
N GLY A 99 -7.14 -12.12 43.82
CA GLY A 99 -5.91 -12.24 44.62
C GLY A 99 -4.59 -12.11 43.85
N PHE A 100 -4.61 -11.56 42.63
CA PHE A 100 -3.40 -11.26 41.85
C PHE A 100 -3.18 -9.76 41.75
N LYS A 101 -1.91 -9.32 41.68
CA LYS A 101 -1.55 -7.91 41.49
C LYS A 101 -2.11 -7.36 40.18
N PHE A 102 -2.48 -6.08 40.18
CA PHE A 102 -3.04 -5.42 38.99
C PHE A 102 -2.15 -5.56 37.75
N ILE A 103 -0.83 -5.37 37.92
CA ILE A 103 0.15 -5.45 36.82
C ILE A 103 0.12 -6.81 36.11
N SER A 104 -0.06 -7.91 36.85
CA SER A 104 -0.12 -9.27 36.27
C SER A 104 -1.27 -9.42 35.27
N TYR A 105 -2.37 -8.73 35.51
CA TYR A 105 -3.51 -8.67 34.59
C TYR A 105 -3.29 -7.65 33.47
N ALA A 106 -2.77 -6.46 33.82
CA ALA A 106 -2.61 -5.35 32.90
C ALA A 106 -1.62 -5.64 31.75
N VAL A 107 -0.57 -6.44 31.98
CA VAL A 107 0.42 -6.82 30.96
C VAL A 107 -0.23 -7.33 29.67
N TRP A 108 -1.26 -8.17 29.79
CA TRP A 108 -1.94 -8.75 28.63
C TRP A 108 -2.64 -7.69 27.79
N TRP A 109 -3.34 -6.76 28.44
CA TRP A 109 -4.04 -5.65 27.77
C TRP A 109 -3.07 -4.65 27.16
N ILE A 110 -1.98 -4.33 27.84
CA ILE A 110 -0.93 -3.43 27.33
C ILE A 110 -0.31 -4.05 26.07
N ARG A 111 0.11 -5.32 26.13
CA ARG A 111 0.69 -6.03 24.98
C ARG A 111 -0.30 -6.14 23.82
N GLN A 112 -1.56 -6.48 24.11
CA GLN A 112 -2.58 -6.59 23.08
C GLN A 112 -2.81 -5.25 22.37
N SER A 113 -2.90 -4.15 23.12
CA SER A 113 -3.08 -2.81 22.56
C SER A 113 -1.89 -2.39 21.70
N ILE A 114 -0.66 -2.62 22.17
CA ILE A 114 0.56 -2.32 21.42
C ILE A 114 0.65 -3.17 20.15
N LEU A 115 0.40 -4.48 20.23
CA LEU A 115 0.45 -5.38 19.06
C LEU A 115 -0.65 -5.04 18.05
N GLN A 116 -1.83 -4.66 18.52
CA GLN A 116 -2.91 -4.18 17.66
C GLN A 116 -2.50 -2.91 16.93
N ALA A 117 -2.00 -1.90 17.64
CA ALA A 117 -1.54 -0.65 17.04
C ALA A 117 -0.41 -0.89 16.02
N LEU A 118 0.56 -1.75 16.35
CA LEU A 118 1.61 -2.14 15.42
C LEU A 118 1.05 -2.80 14.16
N ALA A 119 0.09 -3.69 14.28
CA ALA A 119 -0.52 -4.34 13.12
C ALA A 119 -1.31 -3.34 12.24
N GLU A 120 -1.91 -2.34 12.87
CA GLU A 120 -2.81 -1.39 12.21
C GLU A 120 -2.11 -0.16 11.61
N GLN A 121 -1.03 0.33 12.25
CA GLN A 121 -0.41 1.63 11.97
C GLN A 121 1.06 1.52 11.52
N SER A 122 1.75 0.37 11.70
CA SER A 122 3.18 0.23 11.34
C SER A 122 3.46 0.33 9.83
N ARG A 123 2.46 0.05 8.99
CA ARG A 123 2.61 0.02 7.53
C ARG A 123 1.84 1.17 6.88
N ILE A 124 2.46 1.82 5.90
CA ILE A 124 1.80 2.84 5.06
C ILE A 124 0.56 2.26 4.37
N VAL A 125 0.68 1.07 3.80
CA VAL A 125 -0.46 0.32 3.26
C VAL A 125 -0.92 -0.67 4.32
N ARG A 126 -2.11 -0.41 4.88
CA ARG A 126 -2.70 -1.24 5.93
C ARG A 126 -3.01 -2.64 5.41
N LEU A 127 -2.66 -3.66 6.20
CA LEU A 127 -3.03 -5.05 5.97
C LEU A 127 -4.00 -5.54 7.05
N PRO A 128 -4.93 -6.46 6.72
CA PRO A 128 -5.78 -7.09 7.72
C PRO A 128 -4.97 -7.92 8.73
N LEU A 129 -5.45 -7.99 9.98
CA LEU A 129 -4.81 -8.73 11.08
C LEU A 129 -4.51 -10.20 10.73
N ASN A 130 -5.44 -10.86 10.01
CA ASN A 130 -5.28 -12.26 9.61
C ASN A 130 -4.06 -12.46 8.71
N LYS A 131 -3.82 -11.56 7.74
CA LYS A 131 -2.68 -11.64 6.82
C LYS A 131 -1.37 -11.33 7.56
N ILE A 132 -1.37 -10.39 8.51
CA ILE A 132 -0.20 -10.09 9.36
C ILE A 132 0.16 -11.28 10.25
N GLY A 133 -0.85 -11.95 10.82
CA GLY A 133 -0.68 -13.18 11.58
C GLY A 133 -0.02 -14.28 10.75
N SER A 134 -0.49 -14.48 9.52
CA SER A 134 0.13 -15.42 8.58
C SER A 134 1.57 -15.05 8.23
N ILE A 135 1.87 -13.77 7.96
CA ILE A 135 3.23 -13.30 7.69
C ILE A 135 4.15 -13.56 8.88
N ASN A 136 3.70 -13.30 10.11
CA ASN A 136 4.50 -13.56 11.31
C ASN A 136 4.75 -15.06 11.53
N LYS A 137 3.78 -15.93 11.25
CA LYS A 137 3.96 -17.38 11.27
C LYS A 137 4.97 -17.83 10.22
N ILE A 138 4.82 -17.36 8.98
CA ILE A 138 5.74 -17.63 7.88
C ILE A 138 7.16 -17.20 8.24
N ASN A 139 7.36 -16.00 8.81
CA ASN A 139 8.70 -15.53 9.21
C ASN A 139 9.31 -16.38 10.33
N LYS A 140 8.51 -16.84 11.30
CA LYS A 140 9.00 -17.74 12.37
C LYS A 140 9.42 -19.09 11.80
N THR A 141 8.59 -19.68 10.94
CA THR A 141 8.90 -20.95 10.28
C THR A 141 10.08 -20.81 9.32
N PHE A 142 10.18 -19.68 8.61
CA PHE A 142 11.31 -19.35 7.76
C PHE A 142 12.61 -19.39 8.57
N ALA A 143 12.68 -18.66 9.69
CA ALA A 143 13.86 -18.64 10.55
C ALA A 143 14.18 -20.02 11.15
N PHE A 144 13.16 -20.79 11.54
CA PHE A 144 13.33 -22.14 12.07
C PHE A 144 13.88 -23.13 11.02
N LEU A 145 13.34 -23.12 9.81
CA LEU A 145 13.79 -23.97 8.71
C LEU A 145 15.16 -23.53 8.20
N GLU A 146 15.42 -22.23 8.13
CA GLU A 146 16.73 -21.68 7.77
C GLU A 146 17.81 -22.14 8.75
N GLN A 147 17.51 -22.11 10.05
CA GLN A 147 18.42 -22.64 11.08
C GLN A 147 18.61 -24.15 10.98
N SER A 148 17.54 -24.91 10.71
CA SER A 148 17.58 -26.38 10.69
C SER A 148 18.26 -26.95 9.43
N HIS A 149 18.15 -26.25 8.30
CA HIS A 149 18.66 -26.70 7.00
C HIS A 149 19.90 -25.92 6.53
N GLU A 150 20.32 -24.90 7.28
CA GLU A 150 21.45 -24.01 6.96
C GLU A 150 21.36 -23.35 5.57
N ARG A 151 20.13 -23.16 5.08
CA ARG A 151 19.84 -22.53 3.79
C ARG A 151 18.47 -21.83 3.81
N PRO A 152 18.23 -20.82 2.95
CA PRO A 152 16.90 -20.24 2.83
C PRO A 152 15.89 -21.31 2.41
N PRO A 153 14.78 -21.47 3.14
CA PRO A 153 13.74 -22.44 2.81
C PRO A 153 12.96 -22.01 1.56
N SER A 154 12.49 -23.00 0.81
CA SER A 154 11.58 -22.78 -0.31
C SER A 154 10.15 -22.53 0.17
N ALA A 155 9.35 -21.84 -0.66
CA ALA A 155 7.93 -21.60 -0.36
C ALA A 155 7.13 -22.90 -0.19
N GLU A 156 7.57 -24.00 -0.81
CA GLU A 156 6.92 -25.31 -0.70
C GLU A 156 7.18 -25.97 0.64
N GLU A 157 8.40 -25.85 1.18
CA GLU A 157 8.76 -26.37 2.50
C GLU A 157 7.98 -25.65 3.60
N ILE A 158 7.90 -24.32 3.51
CA ILE A 158 7.12 -23.51 4.44
C ILE A 158 5.61 -23.85 4.36
N ALA A 159 5.10 -24.04 3.14
CA ALA A 159 3.70 -24.40 2.91
C ALA A 159 3.35 -25.77 3.54
N LYS A 160 4.25 -26.75 3.43
CA LYS A 160 4.09 -28.07 4.05
C LYS A 160 4.12 -27.99 5.58
N GLU A 161 5.02 -27.22 6.15
CA GLU A 161 5.16 -27.09 7.61
C GLU A 161 3.98 -26.34 8.26
N LEU A 162 3.41 -25.37 7.55
CA LEU A 162 2.31 -24.53 8.05
C LEU A 162 0.91 -24.99 7.60
N ASP A 163 0.80 -26.10 6.85
CA ASP A 163 -0.44 -26.55 6.20
C ASP A 163 -1.15 -25.43 5.41
N MET A 164 -0.37 -24.66 4.65
CA MET A 164 -0.85 -23.55 3.82
C MET A 164 -0.67 -23.84 2.33
N THR A 165 -1.40 -23.14 1.46
CA THR A 165 -1.16 -23.26 0.02
C THR A 165 0.14 -22.55 -0.37
N ILE A 166 0.86 -23.09 -1.37
CA ILE A 166 2.08 -22.47 -1.90
C ILE A 166 1.81 -21.04 -2.39
N ASN A 167 0.63 -20.81 -2.98
CA ASN A 167 0.22 -19.48 -3.46
C ASN A 167 0.04 -18.50 -2.31
N ASP A 168 -0.57 -18.90 -1.20
CA ASP A 168 -0.75 -18.04 -0.03
C ASP A 168 0.60 -17.66 0.60
N VAL A 169 1.56 -18.59 0.65
CA VAL A 169 2.92 -18.31 1.14
C VAL A 169 3.62 -17.32 0.21
N LYS A 170 3.55 -17.52 -1.11
CA LYS A 170 4.14 -16.60 -2.10
C LYS A 170 3.53 -15.20 -2.02
N GLU A 171 2.20 -15.11 -1.92
CA GLU A 171 1.50 -13.84 -1.78
C GLU A 171 1.90 -13.13 -0.47
N SER A 172 1.93 -13.87 0.64
CA SER A 172 2.32 -13.33 1.95
C SER A 172 3.77 -12.84 1.97
N MET A 173 4.69 -13.56 1.32
CA MET A 173 6.09 -13.12 1.20
C MET A 173 6.22 -11.85 0.35
N LYS A 174 5.48 -11.73 -0.75
CA LYS A 174 5.44 -10.49 -1.55
C LYS A 174 4.91 -9.31 -0.74
N ASN A 175 3.86 -9.52 0.03
CA ASN A 175 3.24 -8.50 0.88
C ASN A 175 4.05 -8.17 2.14
N SER A 176 5.07 -8.96 2.47
CA SER A 176 5.94 -8.73 3.62
C SER A 176 6.85 -7.51 3.44
N GLY A 177 7.19 -7.18 2.19
CA GLY A 177 8.11 -6.10 1.82
C GLY A 177 7.78 -4.76 2.48
N ARG A 178 8.84 -4.03 2.88
CA ARG A 178 8.72 -2.65 3.37
C ARG A 178 8.73 -1.69 2.18
N HIS A 179 8.01 -0.58 2.33
CA HIS A 179 8.05 0.51 1.36
C HIS A 179 9.45 1.13 1.35
N VAL A 180 9.84 1.64 0.18
CA VAL A 180 11.08 2.39 -0.02
C VAL A 180 10.70 3.82 -0.37
N SER A 181 11.43 4.80 0.17
CA SER A 181 11.19 6.20 -0.17
C SER A 181 11.67 6.49 -1.59
N MET A 182 10.87 7.24 -2.36
CA MET A 182 11.28 7.70 -3.69
C MET A 182 12.31 8.83 -3.62
N ASP A 183 12.30 9.60 -2.53
CA ASP A 183 13.23 10.71 -2.27
C ASP A 183 14.58 10.22 -1.71
N ALA A 184 14.66 8.97 -1.26
CA ALA A 184 15.91 8.44 -0.74
C ALA A 184 16.95 8.37 -1.88
N PRO A 185 18.18 8.86 -1.65
CA PRO A 185 19.23 8.77 -2.65
C PRO A 185 19.56 7.30 -2.94
N LEU A 186 19.83 6.97 -4.20
CA LEU A 186 20.15 5.62 -4.63
C LEU A 186 21.51 5.15 -4.09
N VAL A 187 22.46 6.09 -3.98
CA VAL A 187 23.81 5.88 -3.45
C VAL A 187 24.11 6.98 -2.42
N GLU A 188 24.71 6.61 -1.29
CA GLU A 188 25.11 7.59 -0.27
C GLU A 188 26.10 8.62 -0.84
N GLY A 189 25.72 9.90 -0.86
CA GLY A 189 26.54 11.01 -1.34
C GLY A 189 26.17 11.52 -2.73
N GLU A 190 25.22 10.89 -3.41
CA GLU A 190 24.62 11.40 -4.64
C GLU A 190 23.23 12.00 -4.38
N ASP A 191 22.84 12.99 -5.19
CA ASP A 191 21.49 13.55 -5.18
C ASP A 191 20.52 12.75 -6.07
N SER A 192 21.00 11.67 -6.72
CA SER A 192 20.22 10.83 -7.62
C SER A 192 19.17 10.03 -6.85
N ASN A 193 17.90 10.18 -7.22
CA ASN A 193 16.78 9.54 -6.53
C ASN A 193 15.93 8.70 -7.50
N LEU A 194 14.85 8.10 -6.99
CA LEU A 194 14.02 7.22 -7.82
C LEU A 194 13.25 7.97 -8.91
N TYR A 195 12.98 9.27 -8.74
CA TYR A 195 12.31 10.09 -9.75
C TYR A 195 13.16 10.28 -11.00
N ASP A 196 14.49 10.30 -10.87
CA ASP A 196 15.41 10.45 -12.01
C ASP A 196 15.41 9.20 -12.92
N VAL A 197 15.08 8.04 -12.36
CA VAL A 197 15.13 6.74 -13.05
C VAL A 197 13.75 6.30 -13.54
N LEU A 198 12.70 6.60 -12.79
CA LEU A 198 11.34 6.23 -13.13
C LEU A 198 10.83 7.04 -14.31
N ARG A 199 10.67 6.37 -15.45
CA ARG A 199 9.97 6.93 -16.60
C ARG A 199 8.49 7.05 -16.28
N SER A 200 7.93 8.24 -16.43
CA SER A 200 6.49 8.44 -16.38
C SER A 200 5.87 7.82 -17.64
N GLY A 201 5.03 6.79 -17.45
CA GLY A 201 4.29 6.16 -18.55
C GLY A 201 3.20 7.07 -19.14
N GLU A 202 2.91 8.19 -18.49
CA GLU A 202 1.85 9.14 -18.85
C GLU A 202 2.35 10.33 -19.67
N SER A 203 3.65 10.48 -19.88
CA SER A 203 4.13 11.56 -20.76
C SER A 203 3.72 11.23 -22.20
N PRO A 204 2.86 12.04 -22.84
CA PRO A 204 2.49 11.81 -24.24
C PRO A 204 3.77 11.90 -25.06
N ASN A 205 4.08 10.83 -25.78
CA ASN A 205 5.21 10.85 -26.69
C ASN A 205 4.81 11.71 -27.89
N PRO A 206 5.47 12.86 -28.15
CA PRO A 206 5.09 13.75 -29.25
C PRO A 206 5.05 13.02 -30.60
N ASP A 207 5.88 11.99 -30.77
CA ASP A 207 5.92 11.17 -31.97
C ASP A 207 4.58 10.48 -32.25
N LYS A 208 3.85 10.01 -31.21
CA LYS A 208 2.58 9.31 -31.40
C LYS A 208 1.50 10.24 -31.96
N ASP A 209 1.39 11.43 -31.40
CA ASP A 209 0.38 12.41 -31.83
C ASP A 209 0.70 12.92 -33.24
N LEU A 210 1.98 13.20 -33.53
CA LEU A 210 2.43 13.59 -34.87
C LEU A 210 2.22 12.47 -35.91
N LEU A 211 2.45 11.20 -35.54
CA LEU A 211 2.17 10.06 -36.40
C LEU A 211 0.66 9.92 -36.67
N HIS A 212 -0.19 10.13 -35.67
CA HIS A 212 -1.64 10.12 -35.85
C HIS A 212 -2.13 11.26 -36.76
N GLU A 213 -1.59 12.47 -36.62
CA GLU A 213 -1.91 13.61 -37.48
C GLU A 213 -1.43 13.40 -38.93
N SER A 214 -0.21 12.86 -39.08
CA SER A 214 0.34 12.49 -40.38
C SER A 214 -0.49 11.41 -41.07
N LEU A 215 -0.87 10.37 -40.34
CA LEU A 215 -1.76 9.31 -40.84
C LEU A 215 -3.12 9.88 -41.26
N ARG A 216 -3.72 10.78 -40.47
CA ARG A 216 -4.99 11.43 -40.82
C ARG A 216 -4.88 12.21 -42.12
N THR A 217 -3.79 12.95 -42.31
CA THR A 217 -3.53 13.73 -43.53
C THR A 217 -3.37 12.82 -44.75
N GLU A 218 -2.64 11.71 -44.62
CA GLU A 218 -2.46 10.74 -45.71
C GLU A 218 -3.75 9.96 -46.04
N ILE A 219 -4.57 9.64 -45.05
CA ILE A 219 -5.91 9.08 -45.28
C ILE A 219 -6.76 10.07 -46.09
N GLU A 220 -6.76 11.35 -45.73
CA GLU A 220 -7.52 12.38 -46.43
C GLU A 220 -7.07 12.51 -47.90
N ARG A 221 -5.75 12.57 -48.14
CA ARG A 221 -5.17 12.56 -49.50
C ARG A 221 -5.60 11.32 -50.29
N ALA A 222 -5.66 10.15 -49.66
CA ALA A 222 -6.11 8.92 -50.32
C ALA A 222 -7.60 8.97 -50.68
N LEU A 223 -8.44 9.57 -49.83
CA LEU A 223 -9.87 9.75 -50.07
C LEU A 223 -10.17 10.75 -51.20
N GLU A 224 -9.39 11.82 -51.33
CA GLU A 224 -9.53 12.82 -52.41
C GLU A 224 -9.36 12.21 -53.81
N THR A 225 -8.64 11.08 -53.92
CA THR A 225 -8.46 10.37 -55.20
C THR A 225 -9.66 9.48 -55.61
N LEU A 226 -10.67 9.37 -54.75
CA LEU A 226 -11.94 8.70 -55.04
C LEU A 226 -12.97 9.70 -55.58
N THR A 227 -14.08 9.19 -56.10
CA THR A 227 -15.21 10.09 -56.41
C THR A 227 -15.82 10.63 -55.10
N PRO A 228 -16.40 11.84 -55.07
CA PRO A 228 -16.94 12.43 -53.84
C PRO A 228 -17.95 11.51 -53.14
N ARG A 229 -18.84 10.86 -53.90
CA ARG A 229 -19.76 9.83 -53.37
C ARG A 229 -19.07 8.60 -52.77
N GLU A 230 -17.96 8.15 -53.34
CA GLU A 230 -17.20 7.02 -52.78
C GLU A 230 -16.46 7.42 -51.49
N ALA A 231 -15.91 8.64 -51.45
CA ALA A 231 -15.21 9.17 -50.29
C ALA A 231 -16.16 9.38 -49.10
N ASP A 232 -17.33 9.98 -49.32
CA ASP A 232 -18.30 10.26 -48.25
C ASP A 232 -18.89 8.97 -47.66
N VAL A 233 -19.18 7.95 -48.48
CA VAL A 233 -19.61 6.63 -48.00
C VAL A 233 -18.53 5.98 -47.12
N ILE A 234 -17.24 6.14 -47.46
CA ILE A 234 -16.14 5.62 -46.62
C ILE A 234 -15.99 6.44 -45.33
N ARG A 235 -16.09 7.78 -45.40
CA ARG A 235 -16.00 8.66 -44.21
C ARG A 235 -17.07 8.31 -43.19
N LEU A 236 -18.33 8.20 -43.61
CA LEU A 236 -19.45 7.88 -42.72
C LEU A 236 -19.39 6.45 -42.20
N TYR A 237 -19.01 5.48 -43.03
CA TYR A 237 -18.95 4.07 -42.60
C TYR A 237 -17.87 3.81 -41.54
N PHE A 238 -16.71 4.46 -41.67
CA PHE A 238 -15.60 4.29 -40.71
C PHE A 238 -15.54 5.39 -39.63
N GLY A 239 -16.41 6.39 -39.69
CA GLY A 239 -16.41 7.51 -38.74
C GLY A 239 -15.18 8.41 -38.86
N LEU A 240 -14.65 8.60 -40.07
CA LEU A 240 -13.47 9.43 -40.29
C LEU A 240 -13.80 10.91 -40.07
N GLY A 241 -12.93 11.65 -39.37
CA GLY A 241 -13.13 13.09 -39.12
C GLY A 241 -13.93 13.41 -37.85
N ASN A 242 -13.82 12.59 -36.81
CA ASN A 242 -14.54 12.70 -35.52
C ASN A 242 -16.06 12.49 -35.64
N GLN A 243 -16.50 11.71 -36.62
CA GLN A 243 -17.90 11.31 -36.76
C GLN A 243 -18.11 9.89 -36.21
N HIS A 244 -19.33 9.58 -35.79
CA HIS A 244 -19.66 8.21 -35.38
C HIS A 244 -19.76 7.31 -36.63
N PRO A 245 -19.21 6.09 -36.61
CA PRO A 245 -19.39 5.14 -37.71
C PRO A 245 -20.87 4.80 -37.89
N MET A 246 -21.38 4.98 -39.10
CA MET A 246 -22.78 4.72 -39.47
C MET A 246 -22.95 3.34 -40.12
N THR A 247 -24.13 2.75 -39.98
CA THR A 247 -24.47 1.48 -40.63
C THR A 247 -24.75 1.67 -42.13
N LEU A 248 -24.71 0.59 -42.91
CA LEU A 248 -25.02 0.64 -44.35
C LEU A 248 -26.48 1.06 -44.63
N GLU A 249 -27.38 0.85 -43.68
CA GLU A 249 -28.79 1.25 -43.78
C GLU A 249 -28.93 2.76 -43.55
N GLU A 250 -28.33 3.29 -42.50
CA GLU A 250 -28.33 4.73 -42.19
C GLU A 250 -27.65 5.56 -43.30
N ILE A 251 -26.54 5.06 -43.86
CA ILE A 251 -25.88 5.69 -45.01
C ILE A 251 -26.78 5.61 -46.25
N GLY A 252 -27.55 4.53 -46.40
CA GLY A 252 -28.53 4.36 -47.48
C GLY A 252 -29.64 5.39 -47.40
N GLU A 253 -30.18 5.63 -46.21
CA GLU A 253 -31.18 6.67 -45.94
C GLU A 253 -30.63 8.07 -46.22
N THR A 254 -29.37 8.34 -45.86
CA THR A 254 -28.74 9.66 -46.06
C THR A 254 -28.52 9.99 -47.55
N PHE A 255 -28.29 8.98 -48.40
CA PHE A 255 -27.99 9.16 -49.83
C PHE A 255 -29.14 8.76 -50.78
N ASP A 256 -30.33 8.43 -50.26
CA ASP A 256 -31.46 7.86 -51.01
C ASP A 256 -31.05 6.62 -51.84
N LEU A 257 -30.30 5.71 -51.22
CA LEU A 257 -29.78 4.49 -51.84
C LEU A 257 -30.21 3.24 -51.05
N THR A 258 -30.37 2.13 -51.76
CA THR A 258 -30.56 0.84 -51.08
C THR A 258 -29.29 0.43 -50.34
N ARG A 259 -29.44 -0.30 -49.23
CA ARG A 259 -28.34 -0.88 -48.46
C ARG A 259 -27.31 -1.61 -49.33
N GLU A 260 -27.81 -2.39 -50.29
CA GLU A 260 -26.97 -3.15 -51.23
C GLU A 260 -26.18 -2.24 -52.17
N ARG A 261 -26.76 -1.10 -52.57
CA ARG A 261 -26.06 -0.13 -53.41
C ARG A 261 -24.93 0.57 -52.65
N VAL A 262 -25.13 0.93 -51.38
CA VAL A 262 -24.07 1.47 -50.51
C VAL A 262 -22.94 0.44 -50.32
N ARG A 263 -23.29 -0.83 -50.10
CA ARG A 263 -22.31 -1.94 -50.02
C ARG A 263 -21.44 -2.03 -51.26
N GLN A 264 -22.04 -1.96 -52.45
CA GLN A 264 -21.32 -1.98 -53.72
C GLN A 264 -20.37 -0.78 -53.89
N ILE A 265 -20.82 0.42 -53.53
CA ILE A 265 -19.99 1.64 -53.58
C ILE A 265 -18.80 1.51 -52.64
N LYS A 266 -19.02 1.01 -51.41
CA LYS A 266 -17.97 0.75 -50.43
C LYS A 266 -16.93 -0.23 -50.97
N GLU A 267 -17.35 -1.39 -51.47
CA GLU A 267 -16.43 -2.41 -51.99
C GLU A 267 -15.62 -1.92 -53.19
N LYS A 268 -16.26 -1.16 -54.08
CA LYS A 268 -15.59 -0.54 -55.23
C LYS A 268 -14.54 0.48 -54.78
N ALA A 269 -14.89 1.33 -53.82
CA ALA A 269 -13.99 2.33 -53.25
C ALA A 269 -12.79 1.69 -52.54
N ILE A 270 -13.02 0.66 -51.71
CA ILE A 270 -11.96 -0.13 -51.06
C ILE A 270 -11.07 -0.80 -52.11
N ARG A 271 -11.62 -1.38 -53.18
CA ARG A 271 -10.83 -1.99 -54.26
C ARG A 271 -9.92 -0.95 -54.94
N ARG A 272 -10.38 0.29 -55.11
CA ARG A 272 -9.55 1.39 -55.65
C ARG A 272 -8.46 1.84 -54.68
N LEU A 273 -8.77 1.94 -53.38
CA LEU A 273 -7.79 2.27 -52.34
C LEU A 273 -6.72 1.18 -52.16
N LYS A 274 -7.05 -0.09 -52.41
CA LYS A 274 -6.11 -1.21 -52.39
C LYS A 274 -5.06 -1.18 -53.50
N HIS A 275 -5.19 -0.32 -54.51
CA HIS A 275 -4.21 -0.21 -55.58
C HIS A 275 -2.82 0.17 -55.03
N THR A 276 -1.75 -0.36 -55.64
CA THR A 276 -0.37 -0.25 -55.12
C THR A 276 0.09 1.20 -54.93
N SER A 277 -0.33 2.10 -55.82
CA SER A 277 0.03 3.52 -55.76
C SER A 277 -0.50 4.24 -54.52
N ARG A 278 -1.66 3.83 -53.99
CA ARG A 278 -2.31 4.47 -52.83
C ARG A 278 -2.01 3.73 -51.53
N SER A 279 -1.96 2.40 -51.59
CA SER A 279 -1.69 1.57 -50.41
C SER A 279 -0.23 1.61 -49.95
N LYS A 280 0.74 1.92 -50.82
CA LYS A 280 2.17 1.93 -50.46
C LYS A 280 2.50 2.94 -49.36
N ILE A 281 1.89 4.13 -49.40
CA ILE A 281 2.12 5.19 -48.41
C ILE A 281 1.47 4.81 -47.07
N LEU A 282 0.20 4.41 -47.08
CA LEU A 282 -0.53 3.99 -45.88
C LEU A 282 0.07 2.75 -45.20
N LYS A 283 0.74 1.87 -45.97
CA LYS A 283 1.46 0.70 -45.42
C LYS A 283 2.65 1.08 -44.53
N THR A 284 3.22 2.28 -44.66
CA THR A 284 4.32 2.71 -43.77
C THR A 284 3.86 2.95 -42.34
N TYR A 285 2.56 3.15 -42.13
CA TYR A 285 1.93 3.31 -40.82
C TYR A 285 1.46 1.99 -40.20
N LEU A 286 1.61 0.86 -40.91
CA LEU A 286 1.46 -0.49 -40.36
C LEU A 286 2.78 -0.86 -39.67
N GLY A 287 2.97 -0.35 -38.45
CA GLY A 287 4.04 -0.69 -37.53
C GLY A 287 3.49 -1.46 -36.34
#